data_AF-K1TH19-F1
#
_entry.id   AF-K1TH19-F1
#
_cell.length_a   1.000
_cell.length_b   1.000
_cell.length_c   1.000
_cell.angle_alpha   90.00
_cell.angle_beta   90.00
_cell.angle_gamma   90.00
#
_symmetry.space_group_name_H-M   'P 1'
#
loop_
_entity.id
_entity.type
_entity.pdbx_description
1 polymer ?
#
loop_
_entity_poly.entity_id
_entity_poly.type
_entity_poly.pdbx_seq_one_letter_code
_entity_poly.pdbx_strand_id
1 'polypeptide(L)' 'METLCKIRDLYRAIAEFETRFEKAHHLCLNEGMLLCCLSRKKRLSSGEIAEQLGLSNSNTSKVIRSVEDKGYIERNLGDC' A
#
# COMPACT_ATOMS: atom_id res chain seq x y z
N MET A 1 -15.69 9.47 27.04
CA MET A 1 -16.10 10.24 25.85
C MET A 1 -14.89 10.83 25.10
N GLU A 2 -13.83 11.27 25.80
CA GLU A 2 -12.58 11.74 25.17
C GLU A 2 -11.88 10.73 24.24
N THR A 3 -11.91 9.44 24.56
CA THR A 3 -11.27 8.41 23.72
C THR A 3 -11.85 8.37 22.30
N LEU A 4 -13.16 8.53 22.16
CA LEU A 4 -13.82 8.56 20.85
C LEU A 4 -13.45 9.83 20.07
N CYS A 5 -13.30 10.98 20.75
CA CYS A 5 -12.79 12.19 20.13
C CYS A 5 -11.36 12.00 19.62
N LYS A 6 -10.46 11.42 20.44
CA LYS A 6 -9.07 11.13 20.04
C LYS A 6 -8.99 10.18 18.85
N ILE A 7 -9.83 9.12 18.83
CA ILE A 7 -9.92 8.20 17.69
C ILE A 7 -10.36 8.95 16.44
N ARG A 8 -11.40 9.80 16.52
CA ARG A 8 -11.87 10.60 15.39
C ARG A 8 -10.78 11.55 14.88
N ASP A 9 -10.06 12.20 15.78
CA ASP A 9 -9.01 13.16 15.43
C ASP A 9 -7.83 12.42 14.76
N LEU A 10 -7.52 11.19 15.18
CA LEU A 10 -6.56 10.32 14.49
C LEU A 10 -7.04 9.95 13.08
N TYR A 11 -8.31 9.55 12.91
CA TYR A 11 -8.85 9.26 11.58
C TYR A 11 -8.79 10.46 10.65
N ARG A 12 -9.04 11.68 11.16
CA ARG A 12 -8.88 12.92 10.38
C ARG A 12 -7.44 13.16 9.97
N ALA A 13 -6.49 13.01 10.89
CA ALA A 13 -5.08 13.17 10.59
C ALA A 13 -4.60 12.15 9.54
N ILE A 14 -5.09 10.90 9.60
CA ILE A 14 -4.80 9.86 8.60
C ILE A 14 -5.36 10.27 7.23
N ALA A 15 -6.63 10.68 7.14
CA ALA A 15 -7.25 11.08 5.88
C ALA A 15 -6.58 12.30 5.23
N GLU A 16 -6.17 13.28 6.03
CA GLU A 16 -5.39 14.42 5.56
C GLU A 16 -4.01 14.01 5.04
N PHE A 17 -3.34 13.09 5.74
CA PHE A 17 -2.08 12.52 5.29
C PHE A 17 -2.25 11.78 3.95
N GLU A 18 -3.25 10.92 3.82
CA GLU A 18 -3.56 10.19 2.59
C GLU A 18 -3.75 11.14 1.41
N THR A 19 -4.57 12.18 1.61
CA THR A 19 -4.83 13.20 0.57
C THR A 19 -3.55 13.93 0.14
N ARG A 20 -2.68 14.26 1.10
CA ARG A 20 -1.41 14.93 0.81
C ARG A 20 -0.42 14.00 0.12
N PHE A 21 -0.35 12.75 0.56
CA PHE A 21 0.50 11.72 -0.04
C PHE A 21 0.12 11.47 -1.50
N GLU A 22 -1.17 11.31 -1.78
CA GLU A 22 -1.69 11.09 -3.13
C GLU A 22 -1.38 12.29 -4.04
N LYS A 23 -1.55 13.52 -3.55
CA LYS A 23 -1.21 14.72 -4.33
C LYS A 23 0.29 14.85 -4.62
N ALA A 24 1.15 14.43 -3.69
CA ALA A 24 2.59 14.58 -3.83
C ALA A 24 3.22 13.50 -4.71
N HIS A 25 2.71 12.26 -4.65
CA HIS A 25 3.32 11.11 -5.31
C HIS A 25 2.47 10.51 -6.42
N HIS A 26 1.21 10.93 -6.57
CA HIS A 26 0.23 10.29 -7.46
C HIS A 26 0.07 8.78 -7.18
N LEU A 27 0.20 8.42 -5.90
CA LEU A 27 0.07 7.07 -5.38
C LEU A 27 -0.98 7.04 -4.28
N CYS A 28 -1.83 6.01 -4.29
CA CYS A 28 -2.70 5.76 -3.14
C CYS A 28 -1.88 5.13 -2.00
N LEU A 29 -2.44 5.15 -0.78
CA LEU A 29 -1.71 4.67 0.40
C LEU A 29 -1.28 3.20 0.27
N ASN A 30 -2.12 2.33 -0.29
CA ASN A 30 -1.81 0.92 -0.49
C ASN A 30 -0.63 0.71 -1.46
N GLU A 31 -0.54 1.52 -2.52
CA GLU A 31 0.59 1.48 -3.45
C GLU A 31 1.88 1.92 -2.74
N GLY A 32 1.81 2.99 -1.95
CA GLY A 32 2.93 3.45 -1.14
C GLY A 32 3.39 2.41 -0.11
N MET A 33 2.45 1.73 0.55
CA MET A 33 2.75 0.64 1.49
C MET A 33 3.43 -0.53 0.79
N LEU A 34 2.94 -0.95 -0.38
CA LEU A 34 3.56 -2.00 -1.19
C LEU A 34 5.02 -1.65 -1.50
N LEU A 35 5.28 -0.44 -1.98
CA LEU A 35 6.64 0.03 -2.30
C LEU A 35 7.53 0.09 -1.06
N CYS A 36 6.99 0.49 0.10
CA CYS A 36 7.70 0.49 1.37
C CYS A 36 8.07 -0.94 1.83
N CYS A 37 7.18 -1.92 1.61
CA CYS A 37 7.48 -3.33 1.89
C CYS A 37 8.63 -3.84 1.01
N LEU A 38 8.60 -3.53 -0.29
CA LEU A 38 9.65 -3.92 -1.23
C LEU A 38 10.97 -3.16 -1.01
N SER A 39 10.94 -1.92 -0.53
CA SER A 39 12.17 -1.19 -0.21
C SER A 39 12.93 -1.84 0.97
N ARG A 40 12.22 -2.54 1.86
CA ARG A 40 12.81 -3.30 2.98
C ARG A 40 13.24 -4.70 2.58
N LYS A 41 12.56 -5.31 1.61
CA LYS A 41 12.80 -6.67 1.12
C LYS A 41 12.86 -6.68 -0.41
N LYS A 42 14.02 -7.00 -0.98
CA LYS A 42 14.28 -6.93 -2.44
C LYS A 42 13.25 -7.67 -3.31
N ARG A 43 12.64 -8.75 -2.80
CA ARG A 43 11.60 -9.54 -3.48
C ARG A 43 10.57 -10.00 -2.46
N LEU A 44 9.31 -10.00 -2.85
CA LEU A 44 8.18 -10.50 -2.08
C LEU A 44 7.20 -11.21 -3.02
N SER A 45 6.63 -12.31 -2.54
CA SER A 45 5.51 -12.97 -3.22
C SER A 45 4.22 -12.16 -3.08
N SER A 46 3.26 -12.38 -3.97
CA SER A 46 1.94 -11.73 -3.87
C SER A 46 1.20 -12.07 -2.57
N GLY A 47 1.43 -13.26 -2.03
CA GLY A 47 0.86 -13.69 -0.73
C GLY A 47 1.44 -12.90 0.44
N GLU A 48 2.78 -12.74 0.48
CA GLU A 48 3.42 -11.93 1.53
C GLU A 48 3.04 -10.45 1.45
N ILE A 49 2.84 -9.92 0.24
CA ILE A 49 2.34 -8.55 0.06
C ILE A 49 0.90 -8.46 0.60
N ALA A 50 0.04 -9.44 0.32
CA ALA A 50 -1.34 -9.43 0.81
C ALA A 50 -1.40 -9.47 2.34
N GLU A 51 -0.58 -10.31 2.97
CA GLU A 51 -0.48 -10.40 4.43
C GLU A 51 0.02 -9.09 5.04
N GLN A 52 1.09 -8.51 4.50
CA GLN A 52 1.66 -7.26 5.02
C GLN A 52 0.73 -6.06 4.87
N LEU A 53 -0.04 -5.99 3.78
CA LEU A 53 -1.00 -4.91 3.54
C LEU A 53 -2.35 -5.18 4.22
N GLY A 54 -2.59 -6.38 4.75
CA GLY A 54 -3.88 -6.76 5.32
C GLY A 54 -5.03 -6.76 4.30
N LEU A 55 -4.72 -7.02 3.03
CA LEU A 55 -5.69 -7.00 1.93
C LEU A 55 -6.02 -8.42 1.46
N SER A 56 -7.21 -8.58 0.86
CA SER A 56 -7.54 -9.82 0.15
C SER A 56 -6.63 -10.00 -1.07
N ASN A 57 -6.36 -11.25 -1.45
CA ASN A 57 -5.54 -11.57 -2.63
C ASN A 57 -6.02 -10.87 -3.91
N SER A 58 -7.34 -10.70 -4.07
CA SER A 58 -7.92 -10.00 -5.22
C SER A 58 -7.63 -8.51 -5.21
N ASN A 59 -7.66 -7.85 -4.06
CA ASN A 59 -7.30 -6.43 -3.94
C ASN A 59 -5.79 -6.25 -4.06
N THR A 60 -4.99 -7.10 -3.42
CA THR A 60 -3.54 -7.09 -3.56
C THR A 60 -3.12 -7.21 -5.03
N SER A 61 -3.76 -8.11 -5.79
CA SER A 61 -3.48 -8.26 -7.23
C SER A 61 -3.74 -6.98 -8.02
N LYS A 62 -4.79 -6.22 -7.68
CA LYS A 62 -5.08 -4.91 -8.30
C LYS A 62 -4.03 -3.88 -7.94
N VAL A 63 -3.60 -3.84 -6.67
CA VAL A 63 -2.56 -2.90 -6.20
C VAL A 63 -1.23 -3.20 -6.88
N ILE A 64 -0.78 -4.46 -6.89
CA ILE A 64 0.45 -4.88 -7.60
C ILE A 64 0.38 -4.43 -9.06
N ARG A 65 -0.72 -4.73 -9.76
CA ARG A 65 -0.89 -4.34 -11.16
C ARG A 65 -0.85 -2.82 -11.35
N SER A 66 -1.49 -2.04 -10.48
CA SER A 66 -1.47 -0.59 -10.55
C SER A 66 -0.06 -0.01 -10.37
N VAL A 67 0.71 -0.54 -9.43
CA VAL A 67 2.10 -0.11 -9.20
C VAL A 67 3.03 -0.52 -10.36
N GLU A 68 2.77 -1.69 -10.95
CA GLU A 68 3.45 -2.22 -12.14
C GLU A 68 3.15 -1.37 -13.38
N ASP A 69 1.88 -1.03 -13.63
CA ASP A 69 1.45 -0.15 -14.73
C ASP A 69 2.05 1.26 -14.61
N LYS A 70 2.33 1.71 -13.37
CA LYS A 70 3.04 2.97 -13.09
C LYS A 70 4.57 2.85 -13.20
N GLY A 71 5.10 1.66 -13.45
CA GLY A 71 6.53 1.41 -13.69
C GLY A 71 7.42 1.37 -12.45
N TYR A 72 6.85 1.23 -11.25
CA TYR A 72 7.66 1.21 -10.01
C TYR A 72 8.19 -0.18 -9.64
N ILE A 73 7.56 -1.26 -10.15
CA ILE A 73 7.93 -2.64 -9.86
C ILE A 73 7.85 -3.49 -11.12
N GLU A 74 8.54 -4.63 -11.09
CA GLU A 74 8.45 -5.67 -12.11
C GLU A 74 8.05 -7.00 -11.46
N ARG A 75 7.15 -7.74 -12.10
CA ARG A 75 6.78 -9.08 -11.66
C ARG A 75 7.67 -10.12 -12.31
N ASN A 76 8.26 -10.98 -11.48
CA ASN A 76 8.94 -12.19 -11.93
C ASN A 76 7.93 -13.35 -11.89
N LEU A 77 7.61 -13.93 -13.05
CA LEU A 77 6.75 -15.10 -13.18
C LEU A 77 7.62 -16.34 -13.39
N GLY A 78 7.72 -17.17 -12.34
CA GLY A 78 8.50 -18.40 -12.36
C GLY A 78 10.00 -18.15 -12.20
N ASP A 79 10.53 -18.47 -11.03
CA ASP A 79 11.89 -19.04 -10.98
C ASP A 79 11.70 -20.51 -11.39
N CYS A 80 12.21 -20.90 -12.56
CA CYS A 80 12.46 -22.30 -12.86
C CYS A 80 13.67 -22.78 -12.04
#